data_AF-A0A2V7HZ14-F1
#
_entry.id   AF-A0A2V7HZ14-F1
#
_cell.length_a   1.000
_cell.length_b   1.000
_cell.length_c   1.000
_cell.angle_alpha   90.00
_cell.angle_beta   90.00
_cell.angle_gamma   90.00
#
_symmetry.space_group_name_H-M   'P 1'
#
loop_
_entity.id
_entity.type
_entity.pdbx_description
1 polymer ?
#
loop_
_entity_poly.entity_id
_entity_poly.type
_entity_poly.pdbx_seq_one_letter_code
_entity_poly.pdbx_strand_id
1 'polypeptide(L)'
;MTLEELVGRRLMFGLPGPDATDADIRLFADTRAGGLILYRRNFETPERLQRLLTCLEGALDRRLLIATDHEGGRIIMLGRAVTIFPDNLAAGTAGDAGFVHRQGVFEGRELRRLGVDVNFAPVLDVLTERYSPNIGIRSYGKDPRRVARDGAARITGLQSAGVSACAKHFPGKGHAGVDAHLGLPVIESDWGEMHAVHLVPFMAAIEAGVHCLMTSHPLYPGLDPTPATPATFSRLIVDEYLRGQVGYRGVIVSDDLEMGAVRELCAIGDAAIRAAAAGHDLLLVCHTEAAQRAAHAALLEAYRTRALPRRPLEQSVARLDALVAERPARFDGGPPRPERDGEPLARALAARAATFVAPAPPGWRRRLNGRVAAIFPRLSALADRITVEPGLLDEARYLREAMRSYGVEPEVEVVGVEPTEAEIARARGRAETADATILF
;
A
#
# COMPACT_ATOMS: atom_id res chain seq x y z
N MET A 1 17.76 0.96 -27.56
CA MET A 1 16.74 1.88 -27.00
C MET A 1 17.24 3.31 -27.13
N THR A 2 16.37 4.22 -27.58
CA THR A 2 16.66 5.66 -27.58
C THR A 2 16.73 6.20 -26.15
N LEU A 3 17.20 7.44 -25.97
CA LEU A 3 17.24 8.04 -24.64
C LEU A 3 15.82 8.26 -24.08
N GLU A 4 14.89 8.68 -24.93
CA GLU A 4 13.48 8.87 -24.61
C GLU A 4 12.85 7.57 -24.12
N GLU A 5 13.13 6.45 -24.77
CA GLU A 5 12.67 5.13 -24.33
C GLU A 5 13.24 4.75 -22.97
N LEU A 6 14.53 4.97 -22.74
CA LEU A 6 15.17 4.64 -21.46
C LEU A 6 14.58 5.48 -20.31
N VAL A 7 14.38 6.78 -20.52
CA VAL A 7 13.80 7.68 -19.52
C VAL A 7 12.35 7.30 -19.23
N GLY A 8 11.54 7.13 -20.27
CA GLY A 8 10.13 6.76 -20.13
C GLY A 8 9.93 5.44 -19.40
N ARG A 9 10.77 4.43 -19.66
CA ARG A 9 10.67 3.10 -19.02
C ARG A 9 10.77 3.12 -17.50
N ARG A 10 11.36 4.17 -16.93
CA ARG A 10 11.48 4.36 -15.47
C ARG A 10 10.32 5.11 -14.85
N LEU A 11 9.35 5.57 -15.64
CA LEU A 11 8.19 6.30 -15.15
C LEU A 11 6.99 5.38 -14.99
N MET A 12 6.33 5.47 -13.83
CA MET A 12 5.05 4.85 -13.56
C MET A 12 4.00 5.92 -13.32
N PHE A 13 2.94 5.91 -14.12
CA PHE A 13 1.86 6.88 -14.08
C PHE A 13 0.58 6.24 -13.56
N GLY A 14 -0.30 7.03 -12.95
CA GLY A 14 -1.69 6.65 -12.72
C GLY A 14 -2.60 7.34 -13.73
N LEU A 15 -3.83 6.83 -13.87
CA LEU A 15 -4.86 7.38 -14.77
C LEU A 15 -6.02 7.99 -13.98
N PRO A 16 -6.73 8.99 -14.54
CA PRO A 16 -7.82 9.67 -13.83
C PRO A 16 -9.09 8.82 -13.67
N GLY A 17 -9.29 7.79 -14.52
CA GLY A 17 -10.51 7.00 -14.53
C GLY A 17 -10.35 5.55 -14.98
N PRO A 18 -11.46 4.82 -15.11
CA PRO A 18 -11.49 3.38 -15.34
C PRO A 18 -11.39 2.96 -16.82
N ASP A 19 -11.37 3.91 -17.77
CA ASP A 19 -11.16 3.64 -19.19
C ASP A 19 -9.96 4.43 -19.71
N ALA A 20 -9.27 3.87 -20.71
CA ALA A 20 -8.22 4.58 -21.43
C ALA A 20 -8.86 5.59 -22.37
N THR A 21 -8.46 6.86 -22.26
CA THR A 21 -8.83 7.91 -23.20
C THR A 21 -7.73 8.14 -24.22
N ASP A 22 -8.04 8.83 -25.33
CA ASP A 22 -7.01 9.23 -26.30
C ASP A 22 -5.93 10.12 -25.67
N ALA A 23 -6.26 10.90 -24.64
CA ALA A 23 -5.30 11.72 -23.91
C ALA A 23 -4.31 10.84 -23.13
N ASP A 24 -4.81 9.79 -22.46
CA ASP A 24 -3.98 8.83 -21.73
C ASP A 24 -3.05 8.06 -22.69
N ILE A 25 -3.58 7.61 -23.84
CA ILE A 25 -2.78 6.93 -24.86
C ILE A 25 -1.67 7.86 -25.37
N ARG A 26 -1.99 9.12 -25.70
CA ARG A 26 -0.99 10.12 -26.12
C ARG A 26 0.05 10.39 -25.05
N LEU A 27 -0.36 10.53 -23.78
CA LEU A 27 0.57 10.70 -22.66
C LEU A 27 1.60 9.55 -22.61
N PHE A 28 1.15 8.30 -22.64
CA PHE A 28 2.04 7.13 -22.59
C PHE A 28 2.87 6.95 -23.86
N ALA A 29 2.37 7.38 -25.03
CA ALA A 29 3.10 7.36 -26.28
C ALA A 29 4.21 8.42 -26.31
N ASP A 30 3.90 9.66 -25.93
CA ASP A 30 4.82 10.80 -25.95
C ASP A 30 5.95 10.64 -24.92
N THR A 31 5.63 10.14 -23.73
CA THR A 31 6.58 10.01 -22.62
C THR A 31 7.26 8.66 -22.56
N ARG A 32 6.80 7.69 -23.36
CA ARG A 32 7.26 6.29 -23.31
C ARG A 32 7.16 5.65 -21.91
N ALA A 33 6.26 6.14 -21.04
CA ALA A 33 6.10 5.69 -19.66
C ALA A 33 6.02 4.16 -19.56
N GLY A 34 6.83 3.56 -18.69
CA GLY A 34 7.02 2.11 -18.60
C GLY A 34 5.97 1.39 -17.77
N GLY A 35 5.31 2.09 -16.83
CA GLY A 35 4.38 1.47 -15.90
C GLY A 35 3.08 2.24 -15.69
N LEU A 36 2.06 1.51 -15.23
CA LEU A 36 0.77 2.02 -14.82
C LEU A 36 0.49 1.55 -13.38
N ILE A 37 0.22 2.48 -12.47
CA ILE A 37 -0.30 2.17 -11.13
C ILE A 37 -1.84 2.30 -11.13
N LEU A 38 -2.51 1.27 -10.62
CA LEU A 38 -3.96 1.21 -10.51
C LEU A 38 -4.41 1.62 -9.11
N TYR A 39 -5.38 2.53 -9.06
CA TYR A 39 -6.11 2.94 -7.86
C TYR A 39 -7.58 2.51 -7.96
N ARG A 40 -8.36 2.73 -6.88
CA ARG A 40 -9.82 2.49 -6.87
C ARG A 40 -10.55 3.16 -8.05
N ARG A 41 -10.14 4.38 -8.43
CA ARG A 41 -10.71 5.12 -9.58
C ARG A 41 -10.53 4.41 -10.93
N ASN A 42 -9.63 3.44 -11.02
CA ASN A 42 -9.38 2.66 -12.24
C ASN A 42 -10.12 1.31 -12.23
N PHE A 43 -10.85 0.99 -11.15
CA PHE A 43 -11.53 -0.29 -10.99
C PHE A 43 -13.02 -0.09 -10.75
N GLU A 44 -13.82 -0.52 -11.73
CA GLU A 44 -15.25 -0.69 -11.53
C GLU A 44 -15.68 -2.14 -11.63
N THR A 45 -15.28 -2.87 -12.66
CA THR A 45 -15.49 -4.32 -12.82
C THR A 45 -14.21 -4.97 -13.33
N PRO A 46 -14.03 -6.29 -13.12
CA PRO A 46 -12.89 -6.98 -13.70
C PRO A 46 -12.82 -6.84 -15.22
N GLU A 47 -13.96 -6.91 -15.91
CA GLU A 47 -14.03 -6.79 -17.38
C GLU A 47 -13.67 -5.38 -17.85
N ARG A 48 -14.06 -4.33 -17.11
CA ARG A 48 -13.69 -2.94 -17.43
C ARG A 48 -12.19 -2.72 -17.23
N LEU A 49 -11.61 -3.26 -16.15
CA LEU A 49 -10.17 -3.22 -15.94
C LEU A 49 -9.40 -3.96 -17.05
N GLN A 50 -9.86 -5.16 -17.43
CA GLN A 50 -9.24 -5.90 -18.53
C GLN A 50 -9.28 -5.12 -19.86
N ARG A 51 -10.40 -4.43 -20.15
CA ARG A 51 -10.51 -3.53 -21.31
C ARG A 51 -9.58 -2.34 -21.21
N LEU A 52 -9.47 -1.69 -20.04
CA LEU A 52 -8.52 -0.59 -19.81
C LEU A 52 -7.10 -1.01 -20.18
N LEU A 53 -6.63 -2.13 -19.63
CA LEU A 53 -5.27 -2.62 -19.87
C LEU A 53 -5.06 -3.02 -21.33
N THR A 54 -5.99 -3.78 -21.91
CA THR A 54 -5.88 -4.26 -23.29
C THR A 54 -5.93 -3.12 -24.30
N CYS A 55 -6.80 -2.12 -24.08
CA CYS A 55 -6.91 -0.94 -24.94
C CYS A 55 -5.64 -0.10 -24.90
N LEU A 56 -5.13 0.19 -23.69
CA LEU A 56 -3.93 0.99 -23.53
C LEU A 56 -2.69 0.29 -24.13
N GLU A 57 -2.45 -0.98 -23.78
CA GLU A 57 -1.29 -1.72 -24.30
C GLU A 57 -1.39 -1.98 -25.80
N GLY A 58 -2.60 -2.26 -26.32
CA GLY A 58 -2.85 -2.45 -27.75
C GLY A 58 -2.63 -1.17 -28.56
N ALA A 59 -3.03 -0.01 -28.04
CA ALA A 59 -2.78 1.27 -28.70
C ALA A 59 -1.30 1.68 -28.69
N LEU A 60 -0.54 1.25 -27.66
CA LEU A 60 0.88 1.54 -27.53
C LEU A 60 1.80 0.50 -28.21
N ASP A 61 1.25 -0.62 -28.66
CA ASP A 61 1.97 -1.80 -29.18
C ASP A 61 3.13 -2.24 -28.26
N ARG A 62 2.91 -2.18 -26.95
CA ARG A 62 3.90 -2.58 -25.95
C ARG A 62 3.27 -2.91 -24.61
N ARG A 63 3.95 -3.77 -23.87
CA ARG A 63 3.57 -4.12 -22.50
C ARG A 63 4.05 -3.06 -21.49
N LEU A 64 3.19 -2.74 -20.54
CA LEU A 64 3.44 -1.89 -19.38
C LEU A 64 3.66 -2.75 -18.12
N LEU A 65 4.43 -2.23 -17.17
CA LEU A 65 4.47 -2.80 -15.82
C LEU A 65 3.25 -2.32 -15.03
N ILE A 66 2.35 -3.24 -14.66
CA ILE A 66 1.11 -2.88 -13.96
C ILE A 66 1.28 -3.09 -12.46
N ALA A 67 1.03 -2.05 -11.67
CA ALA A 67 1.14 -2.09 -10.21
C ALA A 67 -0.15 -1.67 -9.51
N THR A 68 -0.28 -2.01 -8.24
CA THR A 68 -1.35 -1.50 -7.36
C THR A 68 -0.94 -1.57 -5.90
N ASP A 69 -1.66 -0.85 -5.03
CA ASP A 69 -1.55 -0.97 -3.57
C ASP A 69 -2.62 -1.94 -3.04
N HIS A 70 -2.24 -3.18 -2.78
CA HIS A 70 -3.12 -4.19 -2.17
C HIS A 70 -2.48 -4.72 -0.88
N GLU A 71 -2.60 -3.95 0.20
CA GLU A 71 -1.99 -4.25 1.50
C GLU A 71 -2.91 -5.09 2.40
N GLY A 72 -4.18 -5.22 2.07
CA GLY A 72 -5.22 -5.71 2.98
C GLY A 72 -5.83 -4.56 3.81
N GLY A 73 -6.86 -4.90 4.57
CA GLY A 73 -7.61 -3.94 5.38
C GLY A 73 -8.14 -2.76 4.56
N ARG A 74 -7.82 -1.54 4.99
CA ARG A 74 -8.31 -0.31 4.32
C ARG A 74 -7.67 -0.01 2.96
N ILE A 75 -6.52 -0.62 2.63
CA ILE A 75 -5.77 -0.35 1.39
C ILE A 75 -5.94 -1.52 0.41
N ILE A 76 -7.11 -1.54 -0.24
CA ILE A 76 -7.48 -2.52 -1.27
C ILE A 76 -8.05 -1.78 -2.48
N MET A 77 -7.32 -1.73 -3.60
CA MET A 77 -7.76 -0.97 -4.77
C MET A 77 -8.82 -1.68 -5.64
N LEU A 78 -8.79 -3.02 -5.70
CA LEU A 78 -9.55 -3.80 -6.69
C LEU A 78 -10.81 -4.49 -6.12
N GLY A 79 -11.25 -4.03 -4.94
CA GLY A 79 -12.55 -4.31 -4.33
C GLY A 79 -13.05 -5.75 -4.49
N ARG A 80 -14.25 -5.92 -5.08
CA ARG A 80 -14.96 -7.21 -5.16
C ARG A 80 -14.27 -8.30 -6.00
N ALA A 81 -13.22 -7.98 -6.74
CA ALA A 81 -12.51 -8.97 -7.54
C ALA A 81 -11.49 -9.77 -6.74
N VAL A 82 -11.18 -9.30 -5.53
CA VAL A 82 -10.15 -9.85 -4.64
C VAL A 82 -10.77 -10.15 -3.27
N THR A 83 -10.11 -11.02 -2.52
CA THR A 83 -10.43 -11.29 -1.12
C THR A 83 -10.10 -10.05 -0.28
N ILE A 84 -10.98 -9.72 0.67
CA ILE A 84 -10.76 -8.63 1.63
C ILE A 84 -10.14 -9.23 2.89
N PHE A 85 -8.81 -9.24 2.95
CA PHE A 85 -8.04 -9.61 4.14
C PHE A 85 -8.05 -8.48 5.18
N PRO A 86 -7.90 -8.79 6.48
CA PRO A 86 -7.77 -7.75 7.51
C PRO A 86 -6.46 -6.95 7.36
N ASP A 87 -6.37 -5.81 8.04
CA ASP A 87 -5.12 -5.02 8.11
C ASP A 87 -3.95 -5.85 8.68
N ASN A 88 -2.72 -5.45 8.35
CA ASN A 88 -1.51 -6.18 8.73
C ASN A 88 -1.35 -6.33 10.24
N LEU A 89 -1.84 -5.39 11.05
CA LEU A 89 -1.79 -5.52 12.50
C LEU A 89 -2.59 -6.72 12.99
N ALA A 90 -3.75 -6.99 12.38
CA ALA A 90 -4.52 -8.18 12.67
C ALA A 90 -3.78 -9.45 12.22
N ALA A 91 -3.21 -9.44 11.01
CA ALA A 91 -2.40 -10.56 10.52
C ALA A 91 -1.20 -10.88 11.44
N GLY A 92 -0.47 -9.85 11.89
CA GLY A 92 0.65 -9.99 12.83
C GLY A 92 0.20 -10.44 14.22
N THR A 93 -0.94 -9.92 14.72
CA THR A 93 -1.51 -10.31 16.01
C THR A 93 -1.97 -11.76 16.03
N ALA A 94 -2.55 -12.24 14.92
CA ALA A 94 -2.93 -13.64 14.75
C ALA A 94 -1.75 -14.61 14.89
N GLY A 95 -0.52 -14.13 14.64
CA GLY A 95 0.72 -14.81 15.03
C GLY A 95 1.08 -16.07 14.25
N ASP A 96 0.50 -16.26 13.05
CA ASP A 96 0.71 -17.44 12.22
C ASP A 96 1.24 -17.04 10.84
N ALA A 97 2.57 -17.13 10.66
CA ALA A 97 3.23 -16.79 9.40
C ALA A 97 2.77 -17.68 8.23
N GLY A 98 2.27 -18.90 8.50
CA GLY A 98 1.70 -19.77 7.48
C GLY A 98 0.39 -19.21 6.93
N PHE A 99 -0.41 -18.52 7.75
CA PHE A 99 -1.61 -17.82 7.31
C PHE A 99 -1.24 -16.61 6.46
N VAL A 100 -0.22 -15.85 6.88
CA VAL A 100 0.29 -14.68 6.14
C VAL A 100 0.90 -15.07 4.78
N HIS A 101 1.62 -16.18 4.72
CA HIS A 101 2.09 -16.74 3.45
C HIS A 101 0.93 -17.11 2.52
N ARG A 102 -0.09 -17.82 3.03
CA ARG A 102 -1.27 -18.16 2.23
C ARG A 102 -2.07 -16.94 1.79
N GLN A 103 -2.15 -15.91 2.62
CA GLN A 103 -2.70 -14.61 2.21
C GLN A 103 -1.94 -14.09 0.98
N GLY A 104 -0.61 -14.04 1.02
CA GLY A 104 0.21 -13.62 -0.12
C GLY A 104 -0.02 -14.49 -1.38
N VAL A 105 -0.16 -15.81 -1.23
CA VAL A 105 -0.47 -16.71 -2.36
C VAL A 105 -1.84 -16.39 -2.98
N PHE A 106 -2.86 -16.17 -2.15
CA PHE A 106 -4.21 -15.88 -2.64
C PHE A 106 -4.28 -14.52 -3.32
N GLU A 107 -3.75 -13.48 -2.66
CA GLU A 107 -3.63 -12.13 -3.24
C GLU A 107 -2.88 -12.17 -4.57
N GLY A 108 -1.75 -12.87 -4.63
CA GLY A 108 -0.96 -12.98 -5.85
C GLY A 108 -1.77 -13.58 -7.01
N ARG A 109 -2.47 -14.70 -6.79
CA ARG A 109 -3.31 -15.34 -7.82
C ARG A 109 -4.45 -14.45 -8.28
N GLU A 110 -5.13 -13.80 -7.35
CA GLU A 110 -6.26 -12.91 -7.66
C GLU A 110 -5.80 -11.68 -8.46
N LEU A 111 -4.66 -11.08 -8.06
CA LEU A 111 -4.03 -9.95 -8.76
C LEU A 111 -3.52 -10.35 -10.16
N ARG A 112 -3.00 -11.57 -10.35
CA ARG A 112 -2.60 -12.07 -11.68
C ARG A 112 -3.76 -12.23 -12.65
N ARG A 113 -4.93 -12.66 -12.17
CA ARG A 113 -6.16 -12.72 -13.00
C ARG A 113 -6.59 -11.34 -13.49
N LEU A 114 -6.30 -10.31 -12.69
CA LEU A 114 -6.60 -8.90 -12.99
C LEU A 114 -5.50 -8.21 -13.79
N GLY A 115 -4.38 -8.91 -14.05
CA GLY A 115 -3.30 -8.42 -14.88
C GLY A 115 -2.27 -7.55 -14.17
N VAL A 116 -2.22 -7.60 -12.84
CA VAL A 116 -1.23 -6.88 -12.02
C VAL A 116 0.09 -7.64 -12.00
N ASP A 117 1.21 -6.95 -12.18
CA ASP A 117 2.57 -7.50 -12.15
C ASP A 117 3.27 -7.27 -10.80
N VAL A 118 3.01 -6.12 -10.17
CA VAL A 118 3.62 -5.70 -8.91
C VAL A 118 2.55 -5.33 -7.89
N ASN A 119 2.64 -5.86 -6.68
CA ASN A 119 1.88 -5.35 -5.55
C ASN A 119 2.81 -4.48 -4.69
N PHE A 120 2.43 -3.24 -4.43
CA PHE A 120 3.13 -2.36 -3.49
C PHE A 120 2.84 -2.74 -2.04
N ALA A 121 3.19 -3.98 -1.69
CA ALA A 121 3.05 -4.61 -0.38
C ALA A 121 4.14 -5.69 -0.24
N PRO A 122 4.54 -6.07 0.99
CA PRO A 122 3.98 -5.64 2.28
C PRO A 122 4.56 -4.35 2.87
N VAL A 123 3.82 -3.78 3.81
CA VAL A 123 4.32 -2.74 4.72
C VAL A 123 5.17 -3.40 5.81
N LEU A 124 6.44 -3.01 5.90
CA LEU A 124 7.45 -3.50 6.82
C LEU A 124 7.84 -2.48 7.91
N ASP A 125 7.11 -1.38 7.99
CA ASP A 125 7.32 -0.38 9.03
C ASP A 125 7.03 -0.97 10.42
N VAL A 126 7.97 -0.86 11.35
CA VAL A 126 7.79 -1.32 12.74
C VAL A 126 7.19 -0.19 13.58
N LEU A 127 6.03 -0.43 14.20
CA LEU A 127 5.43 0.53 15.12
C LEU A 127 6.30 0.71 16.37
N THR A 128 6.29 1.92 16.91
CA THR A 128 6.92 2.20 18.21
C THR A 128 5.85 2.70 19.19
N GLU A 129 6.27 3.20 20.35
CA GLU A 129 5.37 3.89 21.28
C GLU A 129 4.85 5.22 20.73
N ARG A 130 5.56 5.84 19.77
CA ARG A 130 5.07 7.03 19.08
C ARG A 130 4.01 6.64 18.07
N TYR A 131 2.81 7.22 18.20
CA TYR A 131 1.74 7.00 17.25
C TYR A 131 2.13 7.48 15.85
N SER A 132 2.02 6.60 14.86
CA SER A 132 2.24 6.92 13.45
C SER A 132 0.89 6.95 12.72
N PRO A 133 0.35 8.14 12.37
CA PRO A 133 -0.98 8.26 11.80
C PRO A 133 -1.10 7.58 10.43
N ASN A 134 0.00 7.55 9.67
CA ASN A 134 0.03 6.98 8.32
C ASN A 134 0.29 5.47 8.28
N ILE A 135 0.98 4.92 9.28
CA ILE A 135 1.26 3.48 9.35
C ILE A 135 0.17 2.82 10.19
N GLY A 136 0.14 3.06 11.50
CA GLY A 136 -0.83 2.48 12.42
C GLY A 136 -1.07 0.99 12.14
N ILE A 137 -2.35 0.63 11.93
CA ILE A 137 -2.78 -0.75 11.65
C ILE A 137 -2.23 -1.38 10.35
N ARG A 138 -1.59 -0.59 9.47
CA ARG A 138 -0.91 -1.10 8.25
C ARG A 138 0.39 -1.83 8.56
N SER A 139 0.94 -1.70 9.77
CA SER A 139 2.10 -2.49 10.22
C SER A 139 1.66 -3.81 10.85
N TYR A 140 2.51 -4.84 10.81
CA TYR A 140 2.30 -6.08 11.55
C TYR A 140 2.46 -5.95 13.07
N GLY A 141 2.98 -4.81 13.58
CA GLY A 141 3.05 -4.51 15.00
C GLY A 141 4.35 -3.86 15.44
N LYS A 142 4.63 -3.95 16.74
CA LYS A 142 5.77 -3.31 17.41
C LYS A 142 7.03 -4.18 17.50
N ASP A 143 6.92 -5.49 17.28
CA ASP A 143 8.04 -6.43 17.36
C ASP A 143 8.74 -6.56 16.00
N PRO A 144 10.00 -6.09 15.84
CA PRO A 144 10.73 -6.18 14.58
C PRO A 144 10.84 -7.59 14.01
N ARG A 145 10.97 -8.61 14.88
CA ARG A 145 11.11 -10.01 14.46
C ARG A 145 9.80 -10.57 13.91
N ARG A 146 8.67 -10.15 14.48
CA ARG A 146 7.34 -10.47 13.97
C ARG A 146 7.11 -9.83 12.60
N VAL A 147 7.39 -8.53 12.48
CA VAL A 147 7.27 -7.79 11.22
C VAL A 147 8.15 -8.42 10.14
N ALA A 148 9.38 -8.82 10.49
CA ALA A 148 10.30 -9.51 9.58
C ALA A 148 9.75 -10.85 9.10
N ARG A 149 9.33 -11.71 10.03
CA ARG A 149 8.79 -13.05 9.73
C ARG A 149 7.52 -12.97 8.86
N ASP A 150 6.56 -12.14 9.26
CA ASP A 150 5.26 -12.07 8.59
C ASP A 150 5.40 -11.33 7.24
N GLY A 151 6.26 -10.30 7.17
CA GLY A 151 6.64 -9.64 5.93
C GLY A 151 7.28 -10.59 4.91
N ALA A 152 8.30 -11.35 5.32
CA ALA A 152 8.96 -12.34 4.46
C ALA A 152 7.99 -13.44 4.00
N ALA A 153 7.10 -13.89 4.88
CA ALA A 153 6.05 -14.86 4.53
C ALA A 153 5.12 -14.33 3.43
N ARG A 154 4.67 -13.06 3.54
CA ARG A 154 3.81 -12.46 2.51
C ARG A 154 4.55 -12.24 1.18
N ILE A 155 5.81 -11.80 1.24
CA ILE A 155 6.66 -11.60 0.05
C ILE A 155 6.78 -12.90 -0.74
N THR A 156 7.18 -13.98 -0.07
CA THR A 156 7.35 -15.29 -0.71
C THR A 156 6.02 -15.84 -1.23
N GLY A 157 4.92 -15.62 -0.51
CA GLY A 157 3.57 -15.97 -0.97
C GLY A 157 3.19 -15.25 -2.28
N LEU A 158 3.28 -13.92 -2.32
CA LEU A 158 2.98 -13.11 -3.51
C LEU A 158 3.83 -13.53 -4.71
N GLN A 159 5.15 -13.65 -4.51
CA GLN A 159 6.10 -13.97 -5.57
C GLN A 159 5.90 -15.39 -6.10
N SER A 160 5.60 -16.37 -5.24
CA SER A 160 5.28 -17.74 -5.67
C SER A 160 4.00 -17.84 -6.50
N ALA A 161 3.07 -16.90 -6.31
CA ALA A 161 1.84 -16.77 -7.07
C ALA A 161 1.99 -15.88 -8.32
N GLY A 162 3.22 -15.48 -8.63
CA GLY A 162 3.55 -14.75 -9.84
C GLY A 162 3.41 -13.23 -9.74
N VAL A 163 3.24 -12.62 -8.57
CA VAL A 163 3.24 -11.15 -8.38
C VAL A 163 4.50 -10.71 -7.68
N SER A 164 5.21 -9.73 -8.22
CA SER A 164 6.36 -9.13 -7.55
C SER A 164 5.90 -8.37 -6.30
N ALA A 165 6.49 -8.69 -5.15
CA ALA A 165 6.26 -7.94 -3.92
C ALA A 165 7.14 -6.69 -3.88
N CYS A 166 6.69 -5.67 -3.14
CA CYS A 166 7.44 -4.46 -2.88
C CYS A 166 7.44 -4.13 -1.38
N ALA A 167 8.57 -4.35 -0.72
CA ALA A 167 8.73 -4.01 0.69
C ALA A 167 8.75 -2.48 0.88
N LYS A 168 7.94 -1.94 1.79
CA LYS A 168 7.86 -0.48 2.03
C LYS A 168 7.61 -0.11 3.50
N HIS A 169 7.97 1.08 3.99
CA HIS A 169 8.60 2.18 3.27
C HIS A 169 10.02 2.39 3.82
N PHE A 170 11.03 2.00 3.05
CA PHE A 170 12.43 2.00 3.48
C PHE A 170 12.93 3.44 3.77
N PRO A 171 13.76 3.65 4.80
CA PRO A 171 14.33 2.66 5.72
C PRO A 171 13.45 2.33 6.94
N GLY A 172 12.22 2.84 7.01
CA GLY A 172 11.23 2.54 8.04
C GLY A 172 10.57 3.80 8.61
N LYS A 173 9.25 3.94 8.43
CA LYS A 173 8.44 5.11 8.81
C LYS A 173 7.57 4.88 10.06
N GLY A 174 7.69 3.73 10.71
CA GLY A 174 6.73 3.29 11.74
C GLY A 174 6.66 4.15 13.01
N HIS A 175 7.60 5.08 13.23
CA HIS A 175 7.54 6.08 14.31
C HIS A 175 7.42 7.54 13.83
N ALA A 176 7.18 7.78 12.53
CA ALA A 176 6.92 9.12 12.02
C ALA A 176 5.62 9.65 12.64
N GLY A 177 5.75 10.63 13.54
CA GLY A 177 4.62 11.21 14.27
C GLY A 177 3.99 12.44 13.62
N VAL A 178 4.34 12.73 12.36
CA VAL A 178 3.67 13.74 11.53
C VAL A 178 3.13 13.04 10.29
N ASP A 179 1.92 13.43 9.88
CA ASP A 179 1.38 12.99 8.62
C ASP A 179 2.17 13.61 7.45
N ALA A 180 2.68 12.79 6.52
CA ALA A 180 3.40 13.26 5.34
C ALA A 180 2.53 14.09 4.36
N HIS A 181 1.21 14.12 4.55
CA HIS A 181 0.30 15.03 3.84
C HIS A 181 0.23 16.43 4.48
N LEU A 182 0.69 16.59 5.73
CA LEU A 182 0.63 17.84 6.51
C LEU A 182 2.00 18.53 6.67
N GLY A 183 3.09 17.82 6.35
CA GLY A 183 4.45 18.35 6.34
C GLY A 183 5.47 17.22 6.23
N LEU A 184 6.74 17.56 5.99
CA LEU A 184 7.83 16.60 5.88
C LEU A 184 8.16 15.95 7.25
N PRO A 185 7.91 14.64 7.46
CA PRO A 185 8.19 14.02 8.75
C PRO A 185 9.71 13.94 9.00
N VAL A 186 10.14 14.21 10.23
CA VAL A 186 11.52 14.01 10.67
C VAL A 186 11.59 12.78 11.58
N ILE A 187 12.57 11.92 11.30
CA ILE A 187 12.91 10.73 12.06
C ILE A 187 14.35 10.91 12.58
N GLU A 188 14.50 10.95 13.90
CA GLU A 188 15.78 11.25 14.58
C GLU A 188 16.64 10.01 14.85
N SER A 189 16.17 8.81 14.46
CA SER A 189 16.91 7.57 14.67
C SER A 189 18.30 7.62 14.04
N ASP A 190 19.28 7.04 14.71
CA ASP A 190 20.62 6.81 14.19
C ASP A 190 20.76 5.42 13.56
N TRP A 191 21.91 5.14 12.95
CA TRP A 191 22.17 3.83 12.35
C TRP A 191 22.05 2.66 13.36
N GLY A 192 22.35 2.87 14.64
CA GLY A 192 22.25 1.85 15.67
C GLY A 192 20.79 1.43 15.92
N GLU A 193 19.91 2.41 16.15
CA GLU A 193 18.47 2.16 16.29
C GLU A 193 17.88 1.58 15.00
N MET A 194 18.26 2.12 13.85
CA MET A 194 17.77 1.63 12.55
C MET A 194 18.11 0.16 12.36
N HIS A 195 19.34 -0.28 12.65
CA HIS A 195 19.74 -1.69 12.57
C HIS A 195 19.07 -2.58 13.61
N ALA A 196 18.82 -2.07 14.83
CA ALA A 196 18.22 -2.83 15.91
C ALA A 196 16.70 -3.04 15.74
N VAL A 197 16.01 -2.10 15.08
CA VAL A 197 14.55 -2.04 15.03
C VAL A 197 14.04 -1.96 13.60
N HIS A 198 14.31 -0.86 12.90
CA HIS A 198 13.57 -0.49 11.69
C HIS A 198 13.99 -1.25 10.43
N LEU A 199 15.27 -1.61 10.32
CA LEU A 199 15.85 -2.29 9.17
C LEU A 199 15.74 -3.81 9.26
N VAL A 200 15.51 -4.37 10.46
CA VAL A 200 15.35 -5.81 10.68
C VAL A 200 14.38 -6.45 9.67
N PRO A 201 13.15 -5.94 9.46
CA PRO A 201 12.24 -6.54 8.49
C PRO A 201 12.67 -6.33 7.03
N PHE A 202 13.35 -5.23 6.68
CA PHE A 202 13.86 -5.02 5.32
C PHE A 202 15.03 -5.97 5.00
N MET A 203 15.90 -6.26 5.96
CA MET A 203 16.97 -7.25 5.77
C MET A 203 16.38 -8.65 5.55
N ALA A 204 15.38 -9.03 6.33
CA ALA A 204 14.66 -10.30 6.13
C ALA A 204 13.93 -10.36 4.78
N ALA A 205 13.36 -9.24 4.32
CA ALA A 205 12.74 -9.17 2.99
C ALA A 205 13.76 -9.36 1.86
N ILE A 206 14.95 -8.78 1.97
CA ILE A 206 16.04 -8.94 1.01
C ILE A 206 16.55 -10.38 1.00
N GLU A 207 16.73 -10.98 2.19
CA GLU A 207 17.10 -12.40 2.32
C GLU A 207 16.03 -13.33 1.71
N ALA A 208 14.75 -12.99 1.87
CA ALA A 208 13.62 -13.68 1.24
C ALA A 208 13.50 -13.44 -0.27
N GLY A 209 14.40 -12.64 -0.86
CA GLY A 209 14.43 -12.37 -2.30
C GLY A 209 13.34 -11.43 -2.80
N VAL A 210 12.99 -10.40 -2.03
CA VAL A 210 12.00 -9.39 -2.47
C VAL A 210 12.43 -8.73 -3.79
N HIS A 211 11.52 -8.64 -4.75
CA HIS A 211 11.80 -8.11 -6.08
C HIS A 211 11.91 -6.57 -6.11
N CYS A 212 11.06 -5.90 -5.33
CA CYS A 212 10.99 -4.45 -5.27
C CYS A 212 11.12 -3.94 -3.82
N LEU A 213 11.67 -2.73 -3.65
CA LEU A 213 11.72 -2.04 -2.37
C LEU A 213 11.43 -0.56 -2.60
N MET A 214 10.46 -0.02 -1.86
CA MET A 214 10.01 1.36 -1.98
C MET A 214 10.56 2.22 -0.85
N THR A 215 11.14 3.37 -1.17
CA THR A 215 11.66 4.33 -0.19
C THR A 215 10.55 5.18 0.44
N SER A 216 10.91 6.01 1.41
CA SER A 216 10.00 6.89 2.12
C SER A 216 10.46 8.36 2.03
N HIS A 217 9.51 9.29 2.16
CA HIS A 217 9.79 10.72 2.13
C HIS A 217 10.15 11.41 3.48
N PRO A 218 10.27 10.77 4.66
CA PRO A 218 10.81 11.44 5.84
C PRO A 218 12.28 11.88 5.69
N LEU A 219 12.68 12.89 6.47
CA LEU A 219 14.07 13.24 6.75
C LEU A 219 14.65 12.33 7.83
N TYR A 220 15.93 11.98 7.69
CA TYR A 220 16.66 11.14 8.66
C TYR A 220 18.02 11.79 9.00
N PRO A 221 18.07 12.86 9.83
CA PRO A 221 19.32 13.59 10.10
C PRO A 221 20.44 12.72 10.69
N GLY A 222 20.09 11.67 11.44
CA GLY A 222 21.04 10.70 11.99
C GLY A 222 21.64 9.75 10.94
N LEU A 223 21.07 9.69 9.73
CA LEU A 223 21.47 8.80 8.64
C LEU A 223 22.12 9.61 7.51
N ASP A 224 21.48 10.72 7.14
CA ASP A 224 21.92 11.69 6.16
C ASP A 224 21.75 13.12 6.73
N PRO A 225 22.83 13.79 7.15
CA PRO A 225 22.76 15.13 7.72
C PRO A 225 22.53 16.22 6.65
N THR A 226 22.41 15.86 5.36
CA THR A 226 22.19 16.82 4.27
C THR A 226 20.83 17.51 4.44
N PRO A 227 20.79 18.86 4.50
CA PRO A 227 19.54 19.60 4.66
C PRO A 227 18.50 19.26 3.58
N ALA A 228 17.22 19.23 3.96
CA ALA A 228 16.09 19.05 3.04
C ALA A 228 16.22 17.83 2.10
N THR A 229 16.88 16.77 2.57
CA THR A 229 17.15 15.54 1.80
C THR A 229 16.45 14.36 2.48
N PRO A 230 15.18 14.08 2.10
CA PRO A 230 14.48 12.90 2.58
C PRO A 230 15.13 11.61 2.06
N ALA A 231 14.78 10.47 2.66
CA ALA A 231 15.38 9.19 2.27
C ALA A 231 15.26 8.90 0.76
N THR A 232 14.13 9.21 0.12
CA THR A 232 13.95 9.11 -1.35
C THR A 232 14.95 9.95 -2.17
N PHE A 233 15.54 11.01 -1.62
CA PHE A 233 16.55 11.83 -2.32
C PHE A 233 17.98 11.59 -1.81
N SER A 234 18.15 10.74 -0.79
CA SER A 234 19.44 10.49 -0.17
C SER A 234 20.23 9.44 -0.93
N ARG A 235 21.34 9.85 -1.56
CA ARG A 235 22.31 8.91 -2.15
C ARG A 235 22.97 8.05 -1.07
N LEU A 236 23.17 8.59 0.14
CA LEU A 236 23.73 7.85 1.27
C LEU A 236 22.86 6.65 1.64
N ILE A 237 21.54 6.85 1.74
CA ILE A 237 20.59 5.81 2.14
C ILE A 237 20.30 4.84 0.98
N VAL A 238 20.09 5.36 -0.23
CA VAL A 238 19.57 4.56 -1.36
C VAL A 238 20.68 3.87 -2.16
N ASP A 239 21.73 4.60 -2.52
CA ASP A 239 22.82 4.03 -3.32
C ASP A 239 23.93 3.46 -2.42
N GLU A 240 24.53 4.28 -1.56
CA GLU A 240 25.71 3.86 -0.80
C GLU A 240 25.38 2.77 0.22
N TYR A 241 24.28 2.93 0.97
CA TYR A 241 23.83 1.92 1.93
C TYR A 241 23.06 0.78 1.27
N LEU A 242 21.87 1.02 0.70
CA LEU A 242 21.00 -0.07 0.22
C LEU A 242 21.59 -0.81 -1.01
N ARG A 243 22.06 -0.08 -2.03
CA ARG A 243 22.70 -0.73 -3.19
C ARG A 243 24.12 -1.20 -2.87
N GLY A 244 24.91 -0.39 -2.18
CA GLY A 244 26.32 -0.63 -1.90
C GLY A 244 26.52 -1.64 -0.78
N GLN A 245 26.33 -1.20 0.48
CA GLN A 245 26.63 -1.98 1.68
C GLN A 245 25.73 -3.21 1.86
N VAL A 246 24.42 -3.04 1.75
CA VAL A 246 23.44 -4.14 1.86
C VAL A 246 23.49 -5.05 0.64
N GLY A 247 23.86 -4.51 -0.52
CA GLY A 247 24.01 -5.29 -1.73
C GLY A 247 22.67 -5.63 -2.41
N TYR A 248 21.60 -4.87 -2.17
CA TYR A 248 20.31 -5.11 -2.81
C TYR A 248 20.41 -4.98 -4.34
N ARG A 249 19.88 -5.96 -5.08
CA ARG A 249 19.98 -6.03 -6.56
C ARG A 249 18.63 -5.91 -7.28
N GLY A 250 17.53 -5.95 -6.54
CA GLY A 250 16.19 -5.75 -7.09
C GLY A 250 15.91 -4.31 -7.49
N VAL A 251 14.65 -4.05 -7.83
CA VAL A 251 14.17 -2.73 -8.25
C VAL A 251 13.99 -1.83 -7.02
N ILE A 252 14.57 -0.64 -7.04
CA ILE A 252 14.31 0.41 -6.06
C ILE A 252 13.24 1.34 -6.63
N VAL A 253 12.15 1.54 -5.89
CA VAL A 253 10.97 2.29 -6.30
C VAL A 253 10.83 3.53 -5.43
N SER A 254 10.54 4.69 -6.01
CA SER A 254 10.20 5.85 -5.18
C SER A 254 8.78 5.68 -4.63
N ASP A 255 8.51 6.18 -3.42
CA ASP A 255 7.11 6.51 -3.09
C ASP A 255 6.64 7.67 -4.02
N ASP A 256 5.34 7.94 -4.05
CA ASP A 256 4.78 8.88 -5.03
C ASP A 256 5.40 10.28 -4.90
N LEU A 257 5.98 10.77 -6.00
CA LEU A 257 6.66 12.07 -6.03
C LEU A 257 5.68 13.23 -6.05
N GLU A 258 4.38 12.97 -6.24
CA GLU A 258 3.32 13.96 -6.12
C GLU A 258 2.81 14.16 -4.67
N MET A 259 3.35 13.44 -3.67
CA MET A 259 2.95 13.61 -2.27
C MET A 259 3.30 14.99 -1.70
N GLY A 260 2.46 15.50 -0.78
CA GLY A 260 2.59 16.84 -0.17
C GLY A 260 3.98 17.13 0.38
N ALA A 261 4.55 16.20 1.17
CA ALA A 261 5.92 16.29 1.70
C ALA A 261 7.00 16.58 0.63
N VAL A 262 6.86 16.03 -0.59
CA VAL A 262 7.82 16.27 -1.68
C VAL A 262 7.52 17.61 -2.37
N ARG A 263 6.24 17.93 -2.57
CA ARG A 263 5.81 19.20 -3.20
C ARG A 263 6.25 20.44 -2.41
N GLU A 264 6.34 20.33 -1.08
CA GLU A 264 6.86 21.40 -0.21
C GLU A 264 8.37 21.65 -0.40
N LEU A 265 9.12 20.63 -0.83
CA LEU A 265 10.57 20.71 -0.99
C LEU A 265 10.99 21.22 -2.37
N CYS A 266 10.35 20.75 -3.43
CA CYS A 266 10.75 21.07 -4.80
C CYS A 266 9.65 20.80 -5.83
N ALA A 267 9.83 21.36 -7.03
CA ALA A 267 8.97 21.04 -8.17
C ALA A 267 9.14 19.57 -8.59
N ILE A 268 8.12 19.01 -9.24
CA ILE A 268 8.10 17.59 -9.63
C ILE A 268 9.26 17.18 -10.54
N GLY A 269 9.71 18.07 -11.42
CA GLY A 269 10.87 17.82 -12.29
C GLY A 269 12.15 17.61 -11.48
N ASP A 270 12.39 18.47 -10.49
CA ASP A 270 13.53 18.37 -9.58
C ASP A 270 13.42 17.12 -8.69
N ALA A 271 12.21 16.81 -8.20
CA ALA A 271 11.97 15.60 -7.43
C ALA A 271 12.34 14.34 -8.22
N ALA A 272 11.93 14.27 -9.49
CA ALA A 272 12.25 13.17 -10.38
C ALA A 272 13.76 13.04 -10.63
N ILE A 273 14.46 14.16 -10.87
CA ILE A 273 15.92 14.20 -11.04
C ILE A 273 16.64 13.74 -9.77
N ARG A 274 16.24 14.26 -8.59
CA ARG A 274 16.85 13.91 -7.30
C ARG A 274 16.65 12.44 -6.94
N ALA A 275 15.45 11.91 -7.13
CA ALA A 275 15.18 10.48 -6.92
C ALA A 275 16.01 9.61 -7.89
N ALA A 276 16.10 10.00 -9.16
CA ALA A 276 16.96 9.32 -10.12
C ALA A 276 18.44 9.36 -9.75
N ALA A 277 18.94 10.52 -9.28
CA ALA A 277 20.31 10.70 -8.82
C ALA A 277 20.62 9.88 -7.55
N ALA A 278 19.63 9.68 -6.68
CA ALA A 278 19.76 8.85 -5.48
C ALA A 278 19.86 7.34 -5.77
N GLY A 279 19.49 6.88 -6.98
CA GLY A 279 19.66 5.49 -7.41
C GLY A 279 18.37 4.69 -7.61
N HIS A 280 17.20 5.35 -7.61
CA HIS A 280 15.91 4.71 -7.89
C HIS A 280 15.86 4.13 -9.30
N ASP A 281 15.23 2.97 -9.46
CA ASP A 281 14.99 2.38 -10.78
C ASP A 281 13.65 2.84 -11.36
N LEU A 282 12.59 2.84 -10.54
CA LEU A 282 11.22 3.23 -10.92
C LEU A 282 10.77 4.47 -10.14
N LEU A 283 10.20 5.44 -10.85
CA LEU A 283 9.76 6.73 -10.32
C LEU A 283 8.24 6.85 -10.48
N LEU A 284 7.55 7.05 -9.35
CA LEU A 284 6.10 7.13 -9.30
C LEU A 284 5.64 8.60 -9.43
N VAL A 285 4.76 8.86 -10.40
CA VAL A 285 4.11 10.16 -10.62
C VAL A 285 2.63 9.90 -10.90
N CYS A 286 1.83 9.78 -9.85
CA CYS A 286 0.66 8.91 -9.86
C CYS A 286 -0.68 9.60 -10.21
N HIS A 287 -0.76 10.92 -10.25
CA HIS A 287 -2.01 11.65 -10.15
C HIS A 287 -2.32 12.57 -11.32
N THR A 288 -1.39 13.43 -11.75
CA THR A 288 -1.72 14.50 -12.71
C THR A 288 -0.89 14.45 -13.99
N GLU A 289 -1.54 14.55 -15.15
CA GLU A 289 -0.86 14.57 -16.46
C GLU A 289 0.21 15.67 -16.54
N ALA A 290 -0.07 16.85 -15.99
CA ALA A 290 0.88 17.95 -15.95
C ALA A 290 2.16 17.57 -15.19
N ALA A 291 2.04 16.93 -14.02
CA ALA A 291 3.18 16.48 -13.25
C ALA A 291 3.95 15.35 -13.96
N GLN A 292 3.22 14.42 -14.57
CA GLN A 292 3.77 13.29 -15.33
C GLN A 292 4.61 13.77 -16.52
N ARG A 293 4.10 14.72 -17.31
CA ARG A 293 4.84 15.33 -18.41
C ARG A 293 6.03 16.16 -17.93
N ALA A 294 5.88 16.92 -16.85
CA ALA A 294 6.96 17.72 -16.28
C ALA A 294 8.11 16.86 -15.75
N ALA A 295 7.81 15.75 -15.06
CA ALA A 295 8.80 14.78 -14.61
C ALA A 295 9.58 14.17 -15.78
N HIS A 296 8.86 13.72 -16.82
CA HIS A 296 9.48 13.18 -18.03
C HIS A 296 10.40 14.20 -18.72
N ALA A 297 9.91 15.43 -18.95
CA ALA A 297 10.67 16.48 -19.62
C ALA A 297 11.96 16.84 -18.86
N ALA A 298 11.86 17.00 -17.53
CA ALA A 298 13.01 17.32 -16.68
C ALA A 298 14.06 16.20 -16.68
N LEU A 299 13.65 14.94 -16.54
CA LEU A 299 14.57 13.80 -16.60
C LEU A 299 15.26 13.68 -17.95
N LEU A 300 14.48 13.80 -19.04
CA LEU A 300 15.01 13.71 -20.38
C LEU A 300 16.06 14.80 -20.63
N GLU A 301 15.81 16.02 -20.19
CA GLU A 301 16.78 17.11 -20.27
C GLU A 301 18.02 16.86 -19.42
N ALA A 302 17.85 16.38 -18.18
CA ALA A 302 18.97 16.06 -17.29
C ALA A 302 19.89 14.97 -17.87
N TYR A 303 19.35 13.98 -18.60
CA TYR A 303 20.17 12.98 -19.30
C TYR A 303 20.78 13.51 -20.60
N ARG A 304 20.06 14.34 -21.37
CA ARG A 304 20.58 14.96 -22.60
C ARG A 304 21.77 15.86 -22.32
N THR A 305 21.67 16.67 -21.26
CA THR A 305 22.74 17.57 -20.78
C THR A 305 23.85 16.86 -20.00
N ARG A 306 23.69 15.54 -19.75
CA ARG A 306 24.61 14.71 -18.95
C ARG A 306 24.74 15.13 -17.49
N ALA A 307 23.76 15.86 -16.95
CA ALA A 307 23.62 16.10 -15.52
C ALA A 307 23.39 14.79 -14.74
N LEU A 308 22.73 13.82 -15.37
CA LEU A 308 22.61 12.44 -14.87
C LEU A 308 23.43 11.46 -15.74
N PRO A 309 24.12 10.48 -15.12
CA PRO A 309 24.92 9.51 -15.87
C PRO A 309 24.04 8.46 -16.57
N ARG A 310 24.33 8.19 -17.85
CA ARG A 310 23.55 7.24 -18.66
C ARG A 310 23.67 5.78 -18.20
N ARG A 311 24.82 5.34 -17.69
CA ARG A 311 25.03 3.93 -17.34
C ARG A 311 24.09 3.43 -16.22
N PRO A 312 23.90 4.18 -15.11
CA PRO A 312 22.87 3.83 -14.12
C PRO A 312 21.45 3.76 -14.70
N LEU A 313 21.10 4.65 -15.62
CA LEU A 313 19.81 4.62 -16.33
C LEU A 313 19.59 3.30 -17.07
N GLU A 314 20.58 2.84 -17.83
CA GLU A 314 20.52 1.57 -18.56
C GLU A 314 20.42 0.36 -17.61
N GLN A 315 21.12 0.39 -16.48
CA GLN A 315 21.03 -0.65 -15.45
C GLN A 315 19.65 -0.70 -14.81
N SER A 316 19.04 0.46 -14.54
CA SER A 316 17.68 0.53 -14.01
C SER A 316 16.66 -0.06 -14.98
N VAL A 317 16.76 0.30 -16.27
CA VAL A 317 15.86 -0.25 -17.30
C VAL A 317 16.05 -1.76 -17.44
N ALA A 318 17.28 -2.28 -17.39
CA ALA A 318 17.52 -3.72 -17.43
C ALA A 318 16.85 -4.49 -16.27
N ARG A 319 16.82 -3.91 -15.05
CA ARG A 319 16.10 -4.51 -13.91
C ARG A 319 14.59 -4.51 -14.13
N LEU A 320 14.04 -3.43 -14.67
CA LEU A 320 12.62 -3.31 -14.97
C LEU A 320 12.18 -4.27 -16.08
N ASP A 321 12.98 -4.38 -17.14
CA ASP A 321 12.71 -5.30 -18.25
C ASP A 321 12.76 -6.77 -17.77
N ALA A 322 13.69 -7.11 -16.87
CA ALA A 322 13.71 -8.43 -16.24
C ALA A 322 12.41 -8.73 -15.46
N LEU A 323 11.90 -7.75 -14.70
CA LEU A 323 10.65 -7.86 -13.94
C LEU A 323 9.44 -8.11 -14.85
N VAL A 324 9.39 -7.45 -16.01
CA VAL A 324 8.34 -7.64 -17.02
C VAL A 324 8.49 -9.02 -17.69
N ALA A 325 9.72 -9.42 -18.03
CA ALA A 325 10.01 -10.66 -18.73
C ALA A 325 9.63 -11.93 -17.95
N GLU A 326 9.63 -11.88 -16.61
CA GLU A 326 9.17 -12.97 -15.75
C GLU A 326 7.71 -13.41 -15.99
N ARG A 327 6.87 -12.57 -16.60
CA ARG A 327 5.41 -12.77 -16.65
C ARG A 327 4.82 -12.57 -18.04
N PRO A 328 5.19 -13.30 -19.10
CA PRO A 328 4.85 -12.94 -20.48
C PRO A 328 3.35 -12.75 -20.77
N ALA A 329 2.46 -13.43 -20.04
CA ALA A 329 1.01 -13.24 -20.14
C ALA A 329 0.54 -12.04 -19.30
N ARG A 330 -0.28 -11.15 -19.89
CA ARG A 330 -0.94 -10.05 -19.14
C ARG A 330 -1.84 -10.61 -18.05
N PHE A 331 -2.77 -11.49 -18.39
CA PHE A 331 -3.70 -12.14 -17.46
C PHE A 331 -3.34 -13.63 -17.30
N ASP A 332 -3.36 -14.14 -16.07
CA ASP A 332 -3.06 -15.55 -15.78
C ASP A 332 -3.93 -16.09 -14.63
N GLY A 333 -4.13 -17.41 -14.56
CA GLY A 333 -4.86 -18.06 -13.47
C GLY A 333 -6.39 -18.09 -13.62
N GLY A 334 -6.93 -17.80 -14.81
CA GLY A 334 -8.36 -17.92 -15.14
C GLY A 334 -9.17 -16.62 -15.01
N PRO A 335 -10.52 -16.69 -15.01
CA PRO A 335 -11.37 -15.51 -14.90
C PRO A 335 -11.19 -14.82 -13.55
N PRO A 336 -11.26 -13.48 -13.48
CA PRO A 336 -11.12 -12.73 -12.23
C PRO A 336 -12.15 -13.15 -11.18
N ARG A 337 -11.64 -13.60 -10.03
CA ARG A 337 -12.44 -13.97 -8.85
C ARG A 337 -11.54 -14.10 -7.63
N PRO A 338 -12.09 -13.88 -6.42
CA PRO A 338 -11.45 -14.29 -5.18
C PRO A 338 -11.15 -15.79 -5.16
N GLU A 339 -10.08 -16.18 -4.46
CA GLU A 339 -9.80 -17.58 -4.14
C GLU A 339 -10.91 -18.14 -3.24
N ARG A 340 -11.30 -19.39 -3.49
CA ARG A 340 -12.37 -20.08 -2.74
C ARG A 340 -12.16 -20.04 -1.21
N ASP A 341 -10.92 -20.22 -0.78
CA ASP A 341 -10.56 -20.27 0.64
C ASP A 341 -10.06 -18.92 1.16
N GLY A 342 -10.14 -17.85 0.36
CA GLY A 342 -9.72 -16.50 0.73
C GLY A 342 -10.52 -15.95 1.90
N GLU A 343 -11.84 -15.88 1.77
CA GLU A 343 -12.73 -15.37 2.82
C GLU A 343 -12.68 -16.21 4.12
N PRO A 344 -12.67 -17.57 4.08
CA PRO A 344 -12.36 -18.38 5.26
C PRO A 344 -11.03 -18.03 5.94
N LEU A 345 -9.95 -17.82 5.17
CA LEU A 345 -8.64 -17.44 5.72
C LEU A 345 -8.66 -16.04 6.34
N ALA A 346 -9.29 -15.06 5.68
CA ALA A 346 -9.45 -13.71 6.19
C ALA A 346 -10.20 -13.69 7.53
N ARG A 347 -11.31 -14.44 7.63
CA ARG A 347 -12.04 -14.63 8.89
C ARG A 347 -11.17 -15.28 9.98
N ALA A 348 -10.38 -16.28 9.63
CA ALA A 348 -9.53 -16.97 10.60
C ALA A 348 -8.41 -16.05 11.13
N LEU A 349 -7.83 -15.21 10.27
CA LEU A 349 -6.89 -14.16 10.67
C LEU A 349 -7.56 -13.15 11.61
N ALA A 350 -8.73 -12.60 11.22
CA ALA A 350 -9.45 -11.62 12.03
C ALA A 350 -9.88 -12.17 13.40
N ALA A 351 -10.40 -13.40 13.45
CA ALA A 351 -10.82 -14.05 14.69
C ALA A 351 -9.64 -14.31 15.64
N ARG A 352 -8.48 -14.73 15.12
CA ARG A 352 -7.27 -14.92 15.93
C ARG A 352 -6.63 -13.61 16.38
N ALA A 353 -6.85 -12.52 15.64
CA ALA A 353 -6.35 -11.20 15.99
C ALA A 353 -7.12 -10.54 17.14
N ALA A 354 -8.38 -10.95 17.37
CA ALA A 354 -9.21 -10.41 18.43
C ALA A 354 -8.54 -10.59 19.80
N THR A 355 -8.19 -9.47 20.43
CA THR A 355 -7.42 -9.43 21.68
C THR A 355 -8.25 -8.79 22.78
N PHE A 356 -8.37 -9.49 23.92
CA PHE A 356 -8.98 -8.92 25.13
C PHE A 356 -7.95 -8.04 25.85
N VAL A 357 -8.14 -6.72 25.80
CA VAL A 357 -7.28 -5.75 26.52
C VAL A 357 -7.64 -5.62 28.00
N ALA A 358 -8.86 -6.00 28.36
CA ALA A 358 -9.38 -6.03 29.72
C ALA A 358 -10.35 -7.22 29.89
N PRO A 359 -10.51 -7.77 31.11
CA PRO A 359 -11.51 -8.80 31.36
C PRO A 359 -12.92 -8.28 31.10
N ALA A 360 -13.79 -9.15 30.59
CA ALA A 360 -15.20 -8.81 30.42
C ALA A 360 -15.85 -8.47 31.77
N PRO A 361 -16.75 -7.49 31.85
CA PRO A 361 -17.47 -7.18 33.07
C PRO A 361 -18.23 -8.39 33.63
N PRO A 362 -18.36 -8.53 34.97
CA PRO A 362 -19.16 -9.59 35.56
C PRO A 362 -20.59 -9.61 35.02
N GLY A 363 -21.06 -10.79 34.63
CA GLY A 363 -22.40 -10.97 34.06
C GLY A 363 -22.58 -10.42 32.64
N TRP A 364 -21.52 -9.99 31.94
CA TRP A 364 -21.59 -9.46 30.57
C TRP A 364 -22.42 -10.35 29.63
N ARG A 365 -22.12 -11.65 29.58
CA ARG A 365 -22.87 -12.61 28.76
C ARG A 365 -24.37 -12.67 29.08
N ARG A 366 -24.74 -12.50 30.35
CA ARG A 366 -26.16 -12.50 30.77
C ARG A 366 -26.87 -11.23 30.32
N ARG A 367 -26.18 -10.09 30.34
CA ARG A 367 -26.71 -8.80 29.89
C ARG A 367 -27.00 -8.79 28.38
N LEU A 368 -26.28 -9.58 27.59
CA LEU A 368 -26.55 -9.76 26.16
C LEU A 368 -27.89 -10.44 25.85
N ASN A 369 -28.55 -11.07 26.85
CA ASN A 369 -29.90 -11.62 26.69
C ASN A 369 -31.01 -10.56 26.88
N GLY A 370 -30.64 -9.35 27.28
CA GLY A 370 -31.57 -8.22 27.46
C GLY A 370 -31.58 -7.29 26.25
N ARG A 371 -31.90 -6.01 26.47
CA ARG A 371 -31.77 -4.96 25.47
C ARG A 371 -30.30 -4.64 25.24
N VAL A 372 -29.83 -4.82 24.01
CA VAL A 372 -28.45 -4.51 23.62
C VAL A 372 -28.44 -3.27 22.75
N ALA A 373 -27.74 -2.23 23.18
CA ALA A 373 -27.42 -1.09 22.33
C ALA A 373 -26.08 -1.33 21.63
N ALA A 374 -26.02 -1.11 20.32
CA ALA A 374 -24.79 -1.15 19.56
C ALA A 374 -24.53 0.22 18.93
N ILE A 375 -23.46 0.90 19.36
CA ILE A 375 -23.05 2.20 18.84
C ILE A 375 -21.95 1.95 17.83
N PHE A 376 -22.20 2.30 16.56
CA PHE A 376 -21.32 1.93 15.45
C PHE A 376 -20.92 3.17 14.61
N PRO A 377 -19.65 3.30 14.21
CA PRO A 377 -19.22 4.43 13.39
C PRO A 377 -19.74 4.30 11.95
N ARG A 378 -20.12 5.43 11.34
CA ARG A 378 -20.58 5.55 9.95
C ARG A 378 -19.40 5.44 8.99
N LEU A 379 -18.96 4.21 8.73
CA LEU A 379 -17.82 3.92 7.85
C LEU A 379 -18.15 4.21 6.38
N SER A 380 -19.42 4.14 5.98
CA SER A 380 -19.90 4.55 4.64
C SER A 380 -19.54 5.99 4.29
N ALA A 381 -19.45 6.90 5.27
CA ALA A 381 -19.00 8.28 5.06
C ALA A 381 -17.52 8.37 4.66
N LEU A 382 -16.75 7.29 4.82
CA LEU A 382 -15.36 7.18 4.43
C LEU A 382 -15.15 6.38 3.15
N ALA A 383 -16.21 5.90 2.48
CA ALA A 383 -16.12 5.01 1.32
C ALA A 383 -15.32 5.60 0.14
N ASP A 384 -15.26 6.92 0.01
CA ASP A 384 -14.42 7.59 -1.00
C ASP A 384 -12.92 7.52 -0.66
N ARG A 385 -12.58 7.30 0.62
CA ARG A 385 -11.20 7.34 1.15
C ARG A 385 -10.64 5.95 1.46
N ILE A 386 -11.46 5.03 1.93
CA ILE A 386 -11.06 3.67 2.31
C ILE A 386 -11.93 2.62 1.64
N THR A 387 -11.45 1.38 1.62
CA THR A 387 -12.26 0.27 1.13
C THR A 387 -13.32 -0.08 2.17
N VAL A 388 -14.59 0.07 1.80
CA VAL A 388 -15.76 -0.36 2.59
C VAL A 388 -16.47 -1.45 1.80
N GLU A 389 -16.71 -2.59 2.45
CA GLU A 389 -17.42 -3.71 1.82
C GLU A 389 -18.85 -3.30 1.46
N PRO A 390 -19.40 -3.74 0.31
CA PRO A 390 -20.77 -3.37 -0.08
C PRO A 390 -21.81 -3.71 0.99
N GLY A 391 -21.63 -4.82 1.71
CA GLY A 391 -22.52 -5.22 2.82
C GLY A 391 -22.46 -4.27 4.02
N LEU A 392 -21.37 -3.53 4.21
CA LEU A 392 -21.15 -2.60 5.32
C LEU A 392 -21.63 -1.17 4.99
N LEU A 393 -22.09 -0.91 3.76
CA LEU A 393 -22.66 0.40 3.39
C LEU A 393 -24.01 0.68 4.08
N ASP A 394 -24.70 -0.37 4.55
CA ASP A 394 -25.83 -0.28 5.49
C ASP A 394 -25.36 -0.86 6.84
N GLU A 395 -24.65 -0.06 7.63
CA GLU A 395 -24.00 -0.50 8.87
C GLU A 395 -25.01 -1.08 9.87
N ALA A 396 -26.21 -0.50 9.93
CA ALA A 396 -27.26 -0.95 10.85
C ALA A 396 -27.81 -2.34 10.47
N ARG A 397 -27.97 -2.62 9.18
CA ARG A 397 -28.34 -3.96 8.71
C ARG A 397 -27.21 -4.94 8.91
N TYR A 398 -26.00 -4.58 8.49
CA TYR A 398 -24.80 -5.41 8.64
C TYR A 398 -24.64 -5.89 10.08
N LEU A 399 -24.67 -4.96 11.03
CA LEU A 399 -24.43 -5.27 12.43
C LEU A 399 -25.53 -6.15 13.03
N ARG A 400 -26.80 -5.90 12.68
CA ARG A 400 -27.92 -6.76 13.10
C ARG A 400 -27.77 -8.18 12.56
N GLU A 401 -27.41 -8.35 11.30
CA GLU A 401 -27.21 -9.68 10.70
C GLU A 401 -26.02 -10.41 11.33
N ALA A 402 -24.90 -9.71 11.51
CA ALA A 402 -23.71 -10.26 12.15
C ALA A 402 -23.99 -10.71 13.60
N MET A 403 -24.67 -9.87 14.39
CA MET A 403 -24.97 -10.16 15.79
C MET A 403 -26.09 -11.20 15.97
N ARG A 404 -27.03 -11.30 15.02
CA ARG A 404 -28.09 -12.32 15.06
C ARG A 404 -27.51 -13.74 15.06
N SER A 405 -26.37 -13.96 14.39
CA SER A 405 -25.68 -15.26 14.42
C SER A 405 -25.24 -15.69 15.83
N TYR A 406 -25.14 -14.75 16.77
CA TYR A 406 -24.82 -14.98 18.19
C TYR A 406 -26.07 -14.92 19.09
N GLY A 407 -27.27 -14.87 18.52
CA GLY A 407 -28.53 -14.76 19.26
C GLY A 407 -28.79 -13.37 19.85
N VAL A 408 -28.11 -12.32 19.35
CA VAL A 408 -28.28 -10.94 19.82
C VAL A 408 -28.95 -10.11 18.73
N GLU A 409 -30.05 -9.43 19.08
CA GLU A 409 -30.71 -8.46 18.20
C GLU A 409 -30.48 -7.04 18.75
N PRO A 410 -29.47 -6.31 18.24
CA PRO A 410 -29.10 -5.02 18.80
C PRO A 410 -30.01 -3.88 18.30
N GLU A 411 -30.23 -2.90 19.17
CA GLU A 411 -30.64 -1.56 18.79
C GLU A 411 -29.41 -0.78 18.31
N VAL A 412 -29.27 -0.61 16.99
CA VAL A 412 -28.09 0.03 16.41
C VAL A 412 -28.26 1.54 16.31
N GLU A 413 -27.29 2.31 16.82
CA GLU A 413 -27.14 3.74 16.53
C GLU A 413 -25.87 3.95 15.71
N VAL A 414 -26.05 4.46 14.49
CA VAL A 414 -24.94 4.80 13.59
C VAL A 414 -24.58 6.27 13.78
N VAL A 415 -23.35 6.54 14.21
CA VAL A 415 -22.83 7.89 14.49
C VAL A 415 -21.67 8.25 13.58
N GLY A 416 -21.34 9.53 13.41
CA GLY A 416 -20.10 9.93 12.73
C GLY A 416 -18.85 9.33 13.39
N VAL A 417 -17.78 9.10 12.61
CA VAL A 417 -16.45 8.73 13.16
C VAL A 417 -15.96 9.79 14.14
N GLU A 418 -16.23 11.05 13.82
CA GLU A 418 -16.21 12.19 14.74
C GLU A 418 -17.67 12.59 15.00
N PRO A 419 -18.31 12.04 16.04
CA PRO A 419 -19.74 12.22 16.26
C PRO A 419 -20.05 13.64 16.76
N THR A 420 -21.16 14.20 16.26
CA THR A 420 -21.70 15.48 16.75
C THR A 420 -22.26 15.37 18.17
N GLU A 421 -22.40 16.49 18.90
CA GLU A 421 -23.02 16.48 20.24
C GLU A 421 -24.43 15.85 20.24
N ALA A 422 -25.20 16.08 19.17
CA ALA A 422 -26.52 15.48 19.01
C ALA A 422 -26.46 13.96 18.79
N GLU A 423 -25.50 13.46 18.02
CA GLU A 423 -25.25 12.02 17.87
C GLU A 423 -24.82 11.38 19.20
N ILE A 424 -23.93 12.05 19.95
CA ILE A 424 -23.50 11.61 21.28
C ILE A 424 -24.69 11.54 22.24
N ALA A 425 -25.56 12.56 22.26
CA ALA A 425 -26.74 12.59 23.11
C ALA A 425 -27.72 11.44 22.82
N ARG A 426 -27.95 11.12 21.53
CA ARG A 426 -28.80 9.97 21.14
C ARG A 426 -28.17 8.63 21.51
N ALA A 427 -26.87 8.45 21.23
CA ALA A 427 -26.13 7.24 21.59
C ALA A 427 -26.16 7.01 23.11
N ARG A 428 -25.98 8.08 23.90
CA ARG A 428 -26.10 8.04 25.37
C ARG A 428 -27.50 7.64 25.80
N GLY A 429 -28.55 8.26 25.24
CA GLY A 429 -29.94 7.94 25.59
C GLY A 429 -30.29 6.47 25.36
N ARG A 430 -29.78 5.86 24.27
CA ARG A 430 -29.93 4.41 24.06
C ARG A 430 -29.18 3.60 25.09
N ALA A 431 -27.90 3.92 25.31
CA ALA A 431 -27.04 3.21 26.24
C ALA A 431 -27.58 3.22 27.68
N GLU A 432 -28.25 4.30 28.12
CA GLU A 432 -28.85 4.40 29.46
C GLU A 432 -30.03 3.44 29.69
N THR A 433 -30.71 3.03 28.62
CA THR A 433 -31.86 2.11 28.70
C THR A 433 -31.48 0.66 28.42
N ALA A 434 -30.26 0.41 27.93
CA ALA A 434 -29.80 -0.92 27.56
C ALA A 434 -29.29 -1.73 28.75
N ASP A 435 -29.49 -3.05 28.70
CA ASP A 435 -28.87 -3.99 29.64
C ASP A 435 -27.37 -4.17 29.33
N ALA A 436 -27.00 -4.06 28.05
CA ALA A 436 -25.61 -4.05 27.57
C ALA A 436 -25.42 -3.04 26.44
N THR A 437 -24.26 -2.37 26.44
CA THR A 437 -23.86 -1.45 25.36
C THR A 437 -22.55 -1.93 24.75
N ILE A 438 -22.51 -2.06 23.43
CA ILE A 438 -21.32 -2.36 22.66
C ILE A 438 -20.96 -1.11 21.86
N LEU A 439 -19.76 -0.58 22.08
CA LEU A 439 -19.19 0.54 21.33
C LEU A 439 -18.13 -0.02 20.38
N PHE A 440 -18.28 0.24 19.08
CA PHE A 440 -17.36 -0.21 18.02
C PHE A 440 -16.37 0.87 17.62
#